data_AF-A0A0T5ZPS4-F1
#
_entry.id   AF-A0A0T5ZPS4-F1
#
_cell.length_a   1.000
_cell.length_b   1.000
_cell.length_c   1.000
_cell.angle_alpha   90.00
_cell.angle_beta   90.00
_cell.angle_gamma   90.00
#
_symmetry.space_group_name_H-M   'P 1'
#
loop_
_entity.id
_entity.type
_entity.pdbx_description
1 polymer ?
#
loop_
_entity_poly.entity_id
_entity_poly.type
_entity_poly.pdbx_seq_one_letter_code
_entity_poly.pdbx_strand_id
1 'polypeptide(L)'
;MLYENLSDINFAFLDVETTGLDPYLGDRVCEIAILKTRSGKILDKFETLINPGRGMPPQAVSVNGITNEMVKNAPFFRDVAWDVLNSLKGTVIVAHNASFDLGFLLSEFSNIKFLPPENMVIDTLSIARRCYSFPSNSLGKIARHLGISVVGEHRAFGDVRITKEVFEYFLLDLERRGIRIKRLKDMLKLQGGPVVFEKSDELVLPPVIEEALRAKGKLQIKYLSAYSETTSTRIIEPLEVNVSGSYTYLLAFCHLRKEKCSFRLDRILEVKTIS
;
A
#
# COMPACT_ATOMS: atom_id res chain seq x y z
N MET A 1 3.46 -12.64 20.99
CA MET A 1 4.43 -12.26 19.95
C MET A 1 5.59 -11.36 20.41
N LEU A 2 5.38 -10.22 21.09
CA LEU A 2 6.48 -9.28 21.42
C LEU A 2 7.75 -9.88 22.07
N TYR A 3 7.57 -10.87 22.95
CA TYR A 3 8.66 -11.50 23.70
C TYR A 3 9.16 -12.82 23.11
N GLU A 4 8.57 -13.28 22.02
CA GLU A 4 8.99 -14.49 21.31
C GLU A 4 10.32 -14.25 20.60
N ASN A 5 11.13 -15.31 20.47
CA ASN A 5 12.35 -15.24 19.69
C ASN A 5 12.02 -15.11 18.20
N LEU A 6 12.86 -14.39 17.45
CA LEU A 6 12.66 -14.25 16.00
C LEU A 6 12.63 -15.61 15.26
N SER A 7 13.35 -16.62 15.77
CA SER A 7 13.35 -17.98 15.22
C SER A 7 12.01 -18.71 15.35
N ASP A 8 11.18 -18.29 16.31
CA ASP A 8 9.89 -18.92 16.62
C ASP A 8 8.71 -18.25 15.91
N ILE A 9 8.96 -17.08 15.32
CA ILE A 9 7.95 -16.26 14.66
C ILE A 9 7.79 -16.68 13.20
N ASN A 10 6.52 -16.76 12.78
CA ASN A 10 6.20 -16.80 11.35
C ASN A 10 6.20 -15.36 10.81
N PHE A 11 6.97 -15.11 9.76
CA PHE A 11 6.93 -13.85 9.02
C PHE A 11 6.08 -14.04 7.76
N ALA A 12 5.29 -13.03 7.41
CA ALA A 12 4.59 -12.94 6.13
C ALA A 12 5.14 -11.75 5.37
N PHE A 13 5.94 -12.01 4.35
CA PHE A 13 6.43 -10.97 3.45
C PHE A 13 5.31 -10.62 2.48
N LEU A 14 4.92 -9.34 2.44
CA LEU A 14 3.76 -8.85 1.71
C LEU A 14 4.20 -7.77 0.72
N ASP A 15 3.63 -7.83 -0.47
CA ASP A 15 3.70 -6.76 -1.47
C ASP A 15 2.38 -6.73 -2.26
N VAL A 16 1.95 -5.55 -2.67
CA VAL A 16 0.79 -5.37 -3.56
C VAL A 16 1.14 -4.49 -4.76
N GLU A 17 0.64 -4.90 -5.92
CA GLU A 17 0.58 -4.03 -7.08
C GLU A 17 -0.78 -3.36 -7.16
N THR A 18 -0.79 -2.13 -7.66
CA THR A 18 -1.97 -1.27 -7.55
C THR A 18 -2.25 -0.50 -8.85
N THR A 19 -3.46 0.05 -8.95
CA THR A 19 -3.86 0.87 -10.11
C THR A 19 -3.33 2.32 -10.03
N GLY A 20 -2.62 2.69 -8.98
CA GLY A 20 -2.14 4.05 -8.73
C GLY A 20 -1.46 4.16 -7.37
N LEU A 21 -1.47 5.34 -6.74
CA LEU A 21 -0.68 5.56 -5.52
C LEU A 21 -1.52 5.81 -4.27
N ASP A 22 -2.83 6.02 -4.42
CA ASP A 22 -3.65 6.51 -3.33
C ASP A 22 -5.00 5.75 -3.24
N PRO A 23 -5.16 4.87 -2.24
CA PRO A 23 -6.42 4.14 -2.07
C PRO A 23 -7.59 5.05 -1.70
N TYR A 24 -7.36 6.26 -1.16
CA TYR A 24 -8.42 7.24 -0.86
C TYR A 24 -8.96 7.91 -2.11
N LEU A 25 -8.15 7.99 -3.18
CA LEU A 25 -8.58 8.41 -4.52
C LEU A 25 -9.20 7.25 -5.33
N GLY A 26 -9.44 6.12 -4.67
CA GLY A 26 -10.11 4.97 -5.25
C GLY A 26 -9.19 4.07 -6.06
N ASP A 27 -7.86 4.26 -5.99
CA ASP A 27 -6.93 3.27 -6.53
C ASP A 27 -7.07 1.95 -5.78
N ARG A 28 -6.84 0.85 -6.49
CA ARG A 28 -7.20 -0.50 -6.06
C ARG A 28 -6.02 -1.45 -6.20
N VAL A 29 -6.05 -2.54 -5.45
CA VAL A 29 -5.09 -3.64 -5.60
C VAL A 29 -5.39 -4.41 -6.90
N CYS A 30 -4.36 -4.69 -7.68
CA CYS A 30 -4.43 -5.50 -8.90
C CYS A 30 -3.56 -6.77 -8.87
N GLU A 31 -2.64 -6.88 -7.91
CA GLU A 31 -1.94 -8.12 -7.57
C GLU A 31 -1.59 -8.10 -6.07
N ILE A 32 -1.53 -9.27 -5.46
CA ILE A 32 -1.05 -9.44 -4.09
C ILE A 32 -0.13 -10.66 -4.03
N ALA A 33 0.98 -10.53 -3.32
CA ALA A 33 1.87 -11.64 -3.00
C ALA A 33 2.15 -11.70 -1.50
N ILE A 34 2.09 -12.91 -0.94
CA ILE A 34 2.40 -13.21 0.45
C ILE A 34 3.32 -14.43 0.51
N LEU A 35 4.49 -14.28 1.11
CA LEU A 35 5.42 -15.39 1.37
C LEU A 35 5.55 -15.60 2.86
N LYS A 36 5.06 -16.73 3.36
CA LYS A 36 5.16 -17.10 4.76
C LYS A 36 6.47 -17.83 5.01
N THR A 37 7.23 -17.41 6.01
CA THR A 37 8.49 -18.04 6.38
C THR A 37 8.63 -18.21 7.89
N ARG A 38 9.51 -19.11 8.32
CA ARG A 38 10.00 -19.19 9.70
C ARG A 38 11.47 -19.59 9.69
N SER A 39 12.30 -18.87 10.43
CA SER A 39 13.77 -19.11 10.45
C SER A 39 14.37 -19.19 9.03
N GLY A 40 13.94 -18.29 8.15
CA GLY A 40 14.37 -18.19 6.74
C GLY A 40 13.86 -19.27 5.79
N LYS A 41 13.17 -20.30 6.28
CA LYS A 41 12.54 -21.34 5.46
C LYS A 41 11.15 -20.91 5.02
N ILE A 42 10.85 -21.09 3.73
CA ILE A 42 9.51 -20.87 3.17
C ILE A 42 8.57 -21.95 3.70
N LEU A 43 7.43 -21.52 4.25
CA LEU A 43 6.37 -22.39 4.75
C LEU A 43 5.19 -22.44 3.78
N ASP A 44 4.85 -21.30 3.20
CA ASP A 44 3.69 -21.17 2.31
C ASP A 44 3.85 -19.97 1.38
N LYS A 45 3.15 -20.00 0.24
CA LYS A 45 3.10 -18.94 -0.75
C LYS A 45 1.66 -18.73 -1.20
N PHE A 46 1.22 -17.47 -1.18
CA PHE A 46 -0.01 -17.02 -1.82
C PHE A 46 0.33 -15.90 -2.80
N GLU A 47 -0.16 -15.99 -4.03
CA GLU A 47 0.03 -14.97 -5.06
C GLU A 47 -1.17 -15.02 -6.00
N THR A 48 -1.78 -13.88 -6.29
CA THR A 48 -2.87 -13.79 -7.26
C THR A 48 -2.98 -12.41 -7.86
N LEU A 49 -3.30 -12.36 -9.15
CA LEU A 49 -3.90 -11.17 -9.76
C LEU A 49 -5.27 -10.93 -9.13
N ILE A 50 -5.67 -9.67 -9.08
CA ILE A 50 -6.96 -9.22 -8.58
C ILE A 50 -7.60 -8.32 -9.64
N ASN A 51 -8.87 -8.54 -9.92
CA ASN A 51 -9.66 -7.60 -10.70
C ASN A 51 -9.97 -6.36 -9.85
N PRO A 52 -9.42 -5.18 -10.17
CA PRO A 52 -9.59 -3.97 -9.36
C PRO A 52 -11.00 -3.36 -9.52
N GLY A 53 -11.84 -3.87 -10.42
CA GLY A 53 -13.15 -3.29 -10.74
C GLY A 53 -13.06 -1.93 -11.44
N ARG A 54 -11.89 -1.58 -11.98
CA ARG A 54 -11.61 -0.36 -12.75
C ARG A 54 -10.55 -0.64 -13.82
N GLY A 55 -10.40 0.28 -14.77
CA GLY A 55 -9.33 0.17 -15.77
C GLY A 55 -7.96 0.40 -15.15
N MET A 56 -6.96 -0.36 -15.60
CA MET A 56 -5.53 -0.16 -15.33
C MET A 56 -5.04 1.11 -16.05
N PRO A 57 -4.61 2.17 -15.32
CA PRO A 57 -4.05 3.36 -15.94
C PRO A 57 -2.70 3.08 -16.62
N PRO A 58 -2.37 3.71 -17.75
CA PRO A 58 -1.11 3.46 -18.46
C PRO A 58 0.14 3.63 -17.61
N GLN A 59 0.12 4.56 -16.65
CA GLN A 59 1.23 4.77 -15.71
C GLN A 59 1.43 3.56 -14.79
N ALA A 60 0.35 2.99 -14.24
CA ALA A 60 0.44 1.77 -13.43
C ALA A 60 0.96 0.59 -14.26
N VAL A 61 0.42 0.40 -15.47
CA VAL A 61 0.89 -0.64 -16.41
C VAL A 61 2.39 -0.47 -16.71
N SER A 62 2.88 0.75 -16.86
CA SER A 62 4.31 1.00 -17.13
C SER A 62 5.23 0.67 -15.95
N VAL A 63 4.68 0.64 -14.73
CA VAL A 63 5.42 0.33 -13.50
C VAL A 63 5.42 -1.17 -13.23
N ASN A 64 4.24 -1.80 -13.22
CA ASN A 64 4.06 -3.19 -12.79
C ASN A 64 3.78 -4.19 -13.91
N GLY A 65 3.59 -3.72 -15.14
CA GLY A 65 3.33 -4.56 -16.31
C GLY A 65 1.95 -5.24 -16.33
N ILE A 66 1.07 -4.96 -15.36
CA ILE A 66 -0.25 -5.61 -15.25
C ILE A 66 -1.23 -4.90 -16.17
N THR A 67 -1.73 -5.61 -17.20
CA THR A 67 -2.67 -5.04 -18.18
C THR A 67 -4.13 -5.28 -17.80
N ASN A 68 -5.04 -4.55 -18.47
CA ASN A 68 -6.48 -4.77 -18.33
C ASN A 68 -6.87 -6.21 -18.70
N GLU A 69 -6.24 -6.80 -19.71
CA GLU A 69 -6.49 -8.16 -20.19
C GLU A 69 -6.12 -9.20 -19.12
N MET A 70 -5.04 -8.97 -18.38
CA MET A 70 -4.60 -9.87 -17.31
C MET A 70 -5.60 -9.90 -16.14
N VAL A 71 -6.10 -8.74 -15.73
CA VAL A 71 -6.98 -8.62 -14.55
C VAL A 71 -8.46 -8.82 -14.86
N LYS A 72 -8.87 -8.77 -16.13
CA LYS A 72 -10.29 -8.85 -16.53
C LYS A 72 -11.00 -10.09 -15.97
N ASN A 73 -10.33 -11.24 -16.00
CA ASN A 73 -10.88 -12.51 -15.52
C ASN A 73 -10.30 -12.95 -14.17
N ALA A 74 -9.47 -12.12 -13.53
CA ALA A 74 -8.96 -12.37 -12.20
C ALA A 74 -10.09 -12.27 -11.16
N PRO A 75 -9.97 -12.92 -9.99
CA PRO A 75 -10.94 -12.78 -8.91
C PRO A 75 -11.01 -11.32 -8.41
N PHE A 76 -12.15 -10.87 -7.89
CA PHE A 76 -12.20 -9.63 -7.15
C PHE A 76 -11.58 -9.81 -5.76
N PHE A 77 -11.17 -8.73 -5.11
CA PHE A 77 -10.61 -8.83 -3.75
C PHE A 77 -11.52 -9.56 -2.77
N ARG A 78 -12.85 -9.34 -2.84
CA ARG A 78 -13.84 -10.03 -2.01
C ARG A 78 -13.79 -11.56 -2.12
N ASP A 79 -13.37 -12.08 -3.28
CA ASP A 79 -13.33 -13.50 -3.57
C ASP A 79 -12.08 -14.16 -2.97
N VAL A 80 -11.02 -13.37 -2.70
CA VAL A 80 -9.73 -13.84 -2.14
C VAL A 80 -9.44 -13.31 -0.74
N ALA A 81 -10.29 -12.45 -0.18
CA ALA A 81 -10.08 -11.81 1.12
C ALA A 81 -9.84 -12.81 2.26
N TRP A 82 -10.54 -13.95 2.23
CA TRP A 82 -10.35 -15.03 3.21
C TRP A 82 -8.98 -15.71 3.09
N ASP A 83 -8.52 -15.97 1.87
CA ASP A 83 -7.22 -16.58 1.64
C ASP A 83 -6.10 -15.65 2.10
N VAL A 84 -6.21 -14.36 1.79
CA VAL A 84 -5.29 -13.32 2.27
C VAL A 84 -5.22 -13.31 3.79
N LEU A 85 -6.36 -13.29 4.49
CA LEU A 85 -6.38 -13.33 5.96
C LEU A 85 -5.76 -14.61 6.52
N ASN A 86 -6.05 -15.76 5.91
CA ASN A 86 -5.49 -17.03 6.33
C ASN A 86 -3.96 -17.07 6.15
N SER A 87 -3.44 -16.52 5.04
CA SER A 87 -2.00 -16.40 4.81
C SER A 87 -1.31 -15.48 5.83
N LEU A 88 -2.00 -14.42 6.28
CA LEU A 88 -1.49 -13.48 7.29
C LEU A 88 -1.71 -13.95 8.73
N LYS A 89 -2.61 -14.90 9.00
CA LYS A 89 -2.96 -15.29 10.37
C LYS A 89 -1.75 -15.80 11.16
N GLY A 90 -1.55 -15.21 12.34
CA GLY A 90 -0.51 -15.61 13.29
C GLY A 90 0.91 -15.33 12.79
N THR A 91 1.10 -14.28 12.00
CA THR A 91 2.40 -13.87 11.48
C THR A 91 2.77 -12.44 11.91
N VAL A 92 4.03 -12.08 11.73
CA VAL A 92 4.48 -10.68 11.63
C VAL A 92 4.55 -10.33 10.16
N ILE A 93 3.86 -9.27 9.74
CA ILE A 93 3.96 -8.77 8.37
C ILE A 93 5.31 -8.08 8.19
N VAL A 94 5.97 -8.35 7.07
CA VAL A 94 7.19 -7.66 6.66
C VAL A 94 6.99 -7.11 5.26
N ALA A 95 7.18 -5.80 5.09
CA ALA A 95 7.06 -5.14 3.78
C ALA A 95 8.14 -4.06 3.64
N HIS A 96 8.26 -3.48 2.46
CA HIS A 96 9.17 -2.37 2.19
C HIS A 96 8.37 -1.13 1.87
N ASN A 97 8.38 -0.13 2.76
CA ASN A 97 7.38 0.95 2.79
C ASN A 97 5.99 0.44 3.15
N ALA A 98 5.91 -0.37 4.23
CA ALA A 98 4.72 -1.12 4.64
C ALA A 98 3.43 -0.30 4.74
N SER A 99 3.52 1.01 4.95
CA SER A 99 2.36 1.90 4.97
C SER A 99 1.59 1.94 3.66
N PHE A 100 2.27 1.76 2.54
CA PHE A 100 1.67 1.70 1.23
C PHE A 100 0.81 0.43 1.09
N ASP A 101 1.43 -0.75 1.25
CA ASP A 101 0.76 -2.04 1.07
C ASP A 101 -0.43 -2.21 2.01
N LEU A 102 -0.23 -1.86 3.28
CA LEU A 102 -1.26 -1.97 4.30
C LEU A 102 -2.38 -0.95 4.08
N GLY A 103 -2.08 0.27 3.63
CA GLY A 103 -3.10 1.26 3.30
C GLY A 103 -4.06 0.77 2.21
N PHE A 104 -3.52 0.16 1.15
CA PHE A 104 -4.32 -0.47 0.12
C PHE A 104 -5.11 -1.66 0.65
N LEU A 105 -4.47 -2.55 1.41
CA LEU A 105 -5.11 -3.72 1.96
C LEU A 105 -6.28 -3.36 2.91
N LEU A 106 -6.09 -2.36 3.77
CA LEU A 106 -7.13 -1.82 4.66
C LEU A 106 -8.30 -1.23 3.87
N SER A 107 -8.03 -0.50 2.78
CA SER A 107 -9.07 0.02 1.90
C SER A 107 -9.88 -1.11 1.25
N GLU A 108 -9.20 -2.15 0.75
CA GLU A 108 -9.86 -3.32 0.16
C GLU A 108 -10.77 -4.05 1.16
N PHE A 109 -10.29 -4.32 2.38
CA PHE A 109 -11.10 -4.90 3.46
C PHE A 109 -12.28 -4.00 3.85
N SER A 110 -12.07 -2.68 3.92
CA SER A 110 -13.12 -1.70 4.24
C SER A 110 -14.21 -1.67 3.17
N ASN A 111 -13.84 -1.72 1.89
CA ASN A 111 -14.76 -1.71 0.75
C ASN A 111 -15.73 -2.91 0.77
N ILE A 112 -15.29 -4.06 1.29
CA ILE A 112 -16.11 -5.27 1.41
C ILE A 112 -16.71 -5.44 2.81
N LYS A 113 -16.55 -4.45 3.70
CA LYS A 113 -17.02 -4.46 5.10
C LYS A 113 -16.52 -5.66 5.91
N PHE A 114 -15.27 -6.03 5.67
CA PHE A 114 -14.62 -7.16 6.31
C PHE A 114 -13.51 -6.66 7.26
N LEU A 115 -13.24 -7.40 8.34
CA LEU A 115 -12.24 -6.99 9.33
C LEU A 115 -10.83 -7.21 8.77
N PRO A 116 -9.93 -6.20 8.86
CA PRO A 116 -8.56 -6.34 8.41
C PRO A 116 -7.71 -7.21 9.34
N PRO A 117 -6.51 -7.63 8.90
CA PRO A 117 -5.56 -8.36 9.73
C PRO A 117 -5.04 -7.50 10.90
N GLU A 118 -4.99 -8.07 12.11
CA GLU A 118 -4.41 -7.46 13.33
C GLU A 118 -2.96 -7.95 13.56
N ASN A 119 -2.09 -7.71 12.59
CA ASN A 119 -0.72 -8.19 12.63
C ASN A 119 0.25 -7.11 13.13
N MET A 120 1.33 -7.56 13.80
CA MET A 120 2.49 -6.68 13.99
C MET A 120 3.23 -6.53 12.66
N VAL A 121 3.82 -5.36 12.44
CA VAL A 121 4.42 -5.00 11.15
C VAL A 121 5.88 -4.57 11.33
N ILE A 122 6.72 -5.12 10.47
CA ILE A 122 8.10 -4.69 10.28
C ILE A 122 8.22 -4.00 8.92
N ASP A 123 8.74 -2.78 8.93
CA ASP A 123 9.04 -2.04 7.71
C ASP A 123 10.56 -2.00 7.45
N THR A 124 10.97 -2.68 6.38
CA THR A 124 12.38 -2.74 5.98
C THR A 124 12.91 -1.39 5.49
N LEU A 125 12.04 -0.49 5.00
CA LEU A 125 12.44 0.88 4.65
C LEU A 125 12.82 1.70 5.89
N SER A 126 12.03 1.59 6.96
CA SER A 126 12.32 2.23 8.24
C SER A 126 13.64 1.73 8.84
N ILE A 127 13.91 0.42 8.78
CA ILE A 127 15.21 -0.15 9.20
C ILE A 127 16.34 0.39 8.33
N ALA A 128 16.18 0.38 7.00
CA ALA A 128 17.17 0.88 6.05
C ALA A 128 17.58 2.33 6.36
N ARG A 129 16.59 3.22 6.51
CA ARG A 129 16.82 4.66 6.80
C ARG A 129 17.48 4.92 8.15
N ARG A 130 17.28 4.06 9.15
CA ARG A 130 17.82 4.27 10.51
C ARG A 130 19.18 3.63 10.72
N CYS A 131 19.44 2.50 10.06
CA CYS A 131 20.61 1.68 10.33
C CYS A 131 21.68 1.73 9.24
N TYR A 132 21.36 2.31 8.08
CA TYR A 132 22.19 2.31 6.88
C TYR A 132 22.15 3.65 6.13
N SER A 133 23.14 3.86 5.26
CA SER A 133 23.26 5.03 4.38
C SER A 133 23.34 4.57 2.93
N PHE A 134 22.21 4.18 2.35
CA PHE A 134 22.14 3.78 0.94
C PHE A 134 22.02 5.00 0.01
N PRO A 135 22.53 4.94 -1.24
CA PRO A 135 22.34 6.00 -2.23
C PRO A 135 20.86 6.24 -2.59
N SER A 136 20.05 5.19 -2.49
CA SER A 136 18.60 5.21 -2.63
C SER A 136 18.02 4.11 -1.76
N ASN A 137 16.93 4.43 -1.06
CA ASN A 137 16.25 3.47 -0.20
C ASN A 137 15.09 2.75 -0.92
N SER A 138 15.04 2.75 -2.26
CA SER A 138 14.10 1.86 -2.97
C SER A 138 14.57 0.41 -2.85
N LEU A 139 13.63 -0.53 -2.73
CA LEU A 139 13.91 -1.95 -2.54
C LEU A 139 14.95 -2.48 -3.53
N GLY A 140 14.72 -2.26 -4.83
CA GLY A 140 15.64 -2.70 -5.88
C GLY A 140 17.01 -1.99 -5.89
N LYS A 141 17.15 -0.80 -5.29
CA LYS A 141 18.47 -0.14 -5.13
C LYS A 141 19.21 -0.68 -3.92
N ILE A 142 18.50 -0.92 -2.82
CA ILE A 142 19.06 -1.60 -1.64
C ILE A 142 19.54 -2.98 -2.02
N ALA A 143 18.69 -3.80 -2.66
CA ALA A 143 19.04 -5.16 -3.08
C ALA A 143 20.33 -5.19 -3.91
N ARG A 144 20.43 -4.34 -4.94
CA ARG A 144 21.66 -4.21 -5.75
C ARG A 144 22.88 -3.78 -4.94
N HIS A 145 22.72 -2.84 -4.01
CA HIS A 145 23.81 -2.40 -3.15
C HIS A 145 24.31 -3.53 -2.24
N LEU A 146 23.41 -4.40 -1.78
CA LEU A 146 23.72 -5.56 -0.94
C LEU A 146 24.21 -6.78 -1.74
N GLY A 147 24.29 -6.70 -3.07
CA GLY A 147 24.66 -7.83 -3.93
C GLY A 147 23.56 -8.89 -4.06
N ILE A 148 22.33 -8.57 -3.67
CA ILE A 148 21.15 -9.44 -3.83
C ILE A 148 20.73 -9.44 -5.30
N SER A 149 20.58 -10.63 -5.87
CA SER A 149 20.25 -10.80 -7.28
C SER A 149 18.79 -10.45 -7.54
N VAL A 150 18.56 -9.44 -8.37
CA VAL A 150 17.22 -9.05 -8.83
C VAL A 150 16.98 -9.80 -10.15
N VAL A 151 16.48 -11.04 -10.06
CA VAL A 151 16.20 -11.90 -11.22
C VAL A 151 14.69 -12.08 -11.40
N GLY A 152 14.16 -11.61 -12.53
CA GLY A 152 12.80 -11.94 -12.99
C GLY A 152 11.68 -11.14 -12.34
N GLU A 153 10.78 -10.67 -13.21
CA GLU A 153 9.48 -10.01 -13.00
C GLU A 153 9.40 -8.91 -11.91
N HIS A 154 9.29 -7.66 -12.37
CA HIS A 154 8.80 -6.49 -11.61
C HIS A 154 7.32 -6.68 -11.23
N ARG A 155 7.03 -7.73 -10.46
CA ARG A 155 5.70 -8.13 -10.00
C ARG A 155 5.77 -8.48 -8.53
N ALA A 156 4.60 -8.52 -7.87
CA ALA A 156 4.54 -8.54 -6.40
C ALA A 156 5.38 -9.66 -5.75
N PHE A 157 5.43 -10.85 -6.35
CA PHE A 157 6.20 -11.96 -5.78
C PHE A 157 7.72 -11.78 -5.89
N GLY A 158 8.22 -11.09 -6.92
CA GLY A 158 9.63 -10.72 -7.04
C GLY A 158 10.05 -9.82 -5.88
N ASP A 159 9.24 -8.81 -5.59
CA ASP A 159 9.50 -7.84 -4.52
C ASP A 159 9.35 -8.46 -3.12
N VAL A 160 8.40 -9.38 -2.92
CA VAL A 160 8.31 -10.20 -1.69
C VAL A 160 9.59 -11.00 -1.44
N ARG A 161 10.16 -11.61 -2.48
CA ARG A 161 11.43 -12.37 -2.36
C ARG A 161 12.60 -11.47 -2.03
N ILE A 162 12.71 -10.33 -2.71
CA ILE A 162 13.77 -9.35 -2.46
C ILE A 162 13.64 -8.79 -1.03
N THR A 163 12.42 -8.48 -0.59
CA THR A 163 12.16 -8.01 0.78
C THR A 163 12.59 -9.04 1.82
N LYS A 164 12.32 -10.34 1.59
CA LYS A 164 12.84 -11.42 2.43
C LYS A 164 14.36 -11.42 2.50
N GLU A 165 15.05 -11.36 1.36
CA GLU A 165 16.51 -11.40 1.32
C GLU A 165 17.14 -10.15 1.96
N VAL A 166 16.56 -8.97 1.75
CA VAL A 166 16.98 -7.71 2.41
C VAL A 166 16.78 -7.80 3.92
N PHE A 167 15.64 -8.30 4.38
CA PHE A 167 15.36 -8.48 5.81
C PHE A 167 16.34 -9.46 6.47
N GLU A 168 16.61 -10.60 5.84
CA GLU A 168 17.58 -11.59 6.32
C GLU A 168 19.00 -11.03 6.33
N TYR A 169 19.38 -10.24 5.31
CA TYR A 169 20.64 -9.54 5.29
C TYR A 169 20.76 -8.58 6.48
N PHE A 170 19.74 -7.75 6.73
CA PHE A 170 19.76 -6.82 7.86
C PHE A 170 19.92 -7.53 9.20
N LEU A 171 19.23 -8.65 9.42
CA LEU A 171 19.38 -9.45 10.64
C LEU A 171 20.82 -9.90 10.86
N LEU A 172 21.46 -10.47 9.82
CA LEU A 172 22.83 -10.97 9.89
C LEU A 172 23.86 -9.85 10.05
N ASP A 173 23.70 -8.75 9.31
CA ASP A 173 24.62 -7.61 9.37
C ASP A 173 24.56 -6.90 10.71
N LEU A 174 23.37 -6.68 11.27
CA LEU A 174 23.19 -6.05 12.57
C LEU A 174 23.79 -6.91 13.68
N GLU A 175 23.62 -8.23 13.62
CA GLU A 175 24.27 -9.16 14.55
C GLU A 175 25.81 -9.08 14.45
N ARG A 176 26.38 -9.05 13.23
CA ARG A 176 27.82 -8.87 13.00
C ARG A 176 28.34 -7.54 13.56
N ARG A 177 27.52 -6.49 13.55
CA ARG A 177 27.81 -5.18 14.15
C ARG A 177 27.62 -5.14 15.67
N GLY A 178 27.29 -6.27 16.30
CA GLY A 178 27.08 -6.38 17.76
C GLY A 178 25.70 -5.90 18.23
N ILE A 179 24.78 -5.59 17.32
CA ILE A 179 23.41 -5.18 17.64
C ILE A 179 22.57 -6.45 17.82
N ARG A 180 22.30 -6.79 19.09
CA ARG A 180 21.63 -8.05 19.43
C ARG A 180 20.11 -7.93 19.30
N ILE A 181 19.54 -8.52 18.26
CA ILE A 181 18.10 -8.58 18.02
C ILE A 181 17.63 -10.01 18.25
N LYS A 182 17.03 -10.28 19.42
CA LYS A 182 16.59 -11.64 19.79
C LYS A 182 15.09 -11.83 19.66
N ARG A 183 14.34 -10.80 20.04
CA ARG A 183 12.88 -10.84 20.15
C ARG A 183 12.24 -9.83 19.23
N LEU A 184 10.97 -10.03 18.92
CA LEU A 184 10.22 -9.10 18.06
C LEU A 184 10.26 -7.66 18.58
N LYS A 185 10.11 -7.46 19.89
CA LYS A 185 10.20 -6.11 20.49
C LYS A 185 11.52 -5.38 20.19
N ASP A 186 12.62 -6.12 20.01
CA ASP A 186 13.94 -5.54 19.73
C ASP A 186 13.95 -4.99 18.29
N MET A 187 13.31 -5.72 17.36
CA MET A 187 13.13 -5.29 15.97
C MET A 187 12.20 -4.08 15.86
N LEU A 188 11.06 -4.11 16.57
CA LEU A 188 10.13 -2.98 16.60
C LEU A 188 10.80 -1.72 17.17
N LYS A 189 11.67 -1.86 18.18
CA LYS A 189 12.46 -0.72 18.68
C LYS A 189 13.46 -0.22 17.63
N LEU A 190 14.10 -1.13 16.90
CA LEU A 190 15.10 -0.81 15.87
C LEU A 190 14.48 -0.03 14.70
N GLN A 191 13.28 -0.37 14.24
CA GLN A 191 12.63 0.37 13.15
C GLN A 191 12.07 1.73 13.60
N GLY A 192 11.96 2.00 14.91
CA GLY A 192 11.48 3.27 15.46
C GLY A 192 10.18 3.19 16.27
N GLY A 193 9.66 1.99 16.52
CA GLY A 193 8.40 1.74 17.22
C GLY A 193 7.53 0.74 16.46
N PRO A 194 6.40 0.31 17.05
CA PRO A 194 5.39 -0.42 16.30
C PRO A 194 4.88 0.47 15.15
N VAL A 195 4.76 -0.09 13.95
CA VAL A 195 3.94 0.55 12.93
C VAL A 195 2.50 0.32 13.35
N VAL A 196 1.87 1.33 13.93
CA VAL A 196 0.45 1.28 14.28
C VAL A 196 -0.32 1.81 13.10
N PHE A 197 -0.98 0.92 12.37
CA PHE A 197 -2.05 1.28 11.46
C PHE A 197 -3.35 1.22 12.25
N GLU A 198 -3.62 2.25 13.05
CA GLU A 198 -4.97 2.41 13.55
C GLU A 198 -5.88 2.66 12.36
N LYS A 199 -7.10 2.14 12.44
CA LYS A 199 -8.21 2.68 11.67
C LYS A 199 -8.38 4.11 12.17
N SER A 200 -7.64 5.06 11.60
CA SER A 200 -7.78 6.44 12.03
C SER A 200 -9.18 6.86 11.59
N ASP A 201 -10.05 7.17 12.55
CA ASP A 201 -11.22 8.01 12.29
C ASP A 201 -10.79 9.37 11.72
N GLU A 202 -9.49 9.70 11.85
CA GLU A 202 -8.83 10.78 11.15
C GLU A 202 -8.80 10.50 9.63
N LEU A 203 -9.57 11.31 8.92
CA LEU A 203 -9.58 11.34 7.47
C LEU A 203 -8.23 11.83 6.93
N VAL A 204 -7.46 10.93 6.33
CA VAL A 204 -6.24 11.29 5.59
C VAL A 204 -6.61 11.67 4.17
N LEU A 205 -6.25 12.90 3.77
CA LEU A 205 -6.51 13.41 2.43
C LEU A 205 -5.26 13.34 1.55
N PRO A 206 -5.43 13.17 0.23
CA PRO A 206 -4.32 13.34 -0.70
C PRO A 206 -3.67 14.72 -0.48
N PRO A 207 -2.33 14.84 -0.38
CA PRO A 207 -1.66 16.09 -0.03
C PRO A 207 -2.05 17.27 -0.92
N VAL A 208 -2.29 17.01 -2.21
CA VAL A 208 -2.74 18.02 -3.18
C VAL A 208 -4.14 18.57 -2.85
N ILE A 209 -5.04 17.75 -2.31
CA ILE A 209 -6.38 18.18 -1.89
C ILE A 209 -6.28 18.92 -0.56
N GLU A 210 -5.49 18.40 0.38
CA GLU A 210 -5.25 19.04 1.68
C GLU A 210 -4.65 20.45 1.51
N GLU A 211 -3.62 20.57 0.67
CA GLU A 211 -3.00 21.85 0.34
C GLU A 211 -3.99 22.81 -0.30
N ALA A 212 -4.80 22.34 -1.27
CA ALA A 212 -5.80 23.18 -1.91
C ALA A 212 -6.90 23.64 -0.96
N LEU A 213 -7.33 22.80 -0.01
CA LEU A 213 -8.26 23.20 1.06
C LEU A 213 -7.66 24.29 1.94
N ARG A 214 -6.40 24.11 2.36
CA ARG A 214 -5.70 25.07 3.22
C ARG A 214 -5.46 26.41 2.52
N ALA A 215 -5.01 26.37 1.27
CA ALA A 215 -4.68 27.54 0.46
C ALA A 215 -5.90 28.18 -0.21
N LYS A 216 -7.09 27.55 -0.12
CA LYS A 216 -8.27 27.90 -0.93
C LYS A 216 -7.94 27.95 -2.43
N GLY A 217 -7.11 27.01 -2.87
CA GLY A 217 -6.61 26.90 -4.24
C GLY A 217 -7.58 26.19 -5.18
N LYS A 218 -7.35 26.31 -6.48
CA LYS A 218 -8.12 25.58 -7.50
C LYS A 218 -7.46 24.25 -7.82
N LEU A 219 -8.29 23.24 -8.06
CA LEU A 219 -7.88 21.93 -8.57
C LEU A 219 -8.48 21.68 -9.93
N GLN A 220 -7.70 21.09 -10.83
CA GLN A 220 -8.24 20.38 -11.99
C GLN A 220 -8.34 18.90 -11.64
N ILE A 221 -9.55 18.34 -11.74
CA ILE A 221 -9.82 16.92 -11.50
C ILE A 221 -10.33 16.22 -12.76
N LYS A 222 -9.99 14.95 -12.92
CA LYS A 222 -10.67 14.03 -13.84
C LYS A 222 -11.62 13.16 -13.03
N TYR A 223 -12.91 13.36 -13.21
CA TYR A 223 -13.94 12.77 -12.35
C TYR A 223 -14.77 11.73 -13.11
N LEU A 224 -14.91 10.55 -12.52
CA LEU A 224 -15.77 9.47 -12.99
C LEU A 224 -17.21 9.68 -12.52
N SER A 225 -18.13 9.86 -13.47
CA SER A 225 -19.54 10.06 -13.18
C SER A 225 -20.18 8.80 -12.60
N ALA A 226 -20.93 8.98 -11.50
CA ALA A 226 -21.73 7.93 -10.88
C ALA A 226 -22.82 7.33 -11.79
N TYR A 227 -23.34 8.16 -12.69
CA TYR A 227 -24.58 7.89 -13.42
C TYR A 227 -24.34 7.36 -14.83
N SER A 228 -23.20 7.70 -15.41
CA SER A 228 -22.94 7.49 -16.83
C SER A 228 -21.66 6.73 -17.11
N GLU A 229 -20.89 6.39 -16.08
CA GLU A 229 -19.54 5.78 -16.18
C GLU A 229 -18.58 6.56 -17.12
N THR A 230 -18.93 7.80 -17.46
CA THR A 230 -18.10 8.69 -18.28
C THR A 230 -17.21 9.54 -17.41
N THR A 231 -15.99 9.78 -17.90
CA THR A 231 -15.04 10.69 -17.25
C THR A 231 -15.23 12.12 -17.73
N SER A 232 -15.05 13.09 -16.84
CA SER A 232 -15.13 14.52 -17.15
C SER A 232 -14.02 15.30 -16.46
N THR A 233 -13.41 16.25 -17.16
CA THR A 233 -12.45 17.18 -16.55
C THR A 233 -13.20 18.35 -15.92
N ARG A 234 -12.88 18.70 -14.67
CA ARG A 234 -13.54 19.78 -13.93
C ARG A 234 -12.51 20.64 -13.23
N ILE A 235 -12.78 21.95 -13.18
CA ILE A 235 -12.08 22.88 -12.30
C ILE A 235 -12.96 23.06 -11.06
N ILE A 236 -12.38 22.83 -9.88
CA ILE A 236 -13.07 22.93 -8.60
C ILE A 236 -12.28 23.75 -7.59
N GLU A 237 -12.98 24.41 -6.68
CA GLU A 237 -12.42 25.06 -5.48
C GLU A 237 -12.88 24.28 -4.24
N PRO A 238 -12.01 23.46 -3.63
CA PRO A 238 -12.30 22.73 -2.41
C PRO A 238 -12.80 23.64 -1.29
N LEU A 239 -13.83 23.19 -0.56
CA LEU A 239 -14.41 23.92 0.57
C LEU A 239 -14.25 23.15 1.88
N GLU A 240 -14.66 21.89 1.90
CA GLU A 240 -14.59 21.00 3.06
C GLU A 240 -14.63 19.54 2.63
N VAL A 241 -14.31 18.63 3.55
CA VAL A 241 -14.46 17.20 3.33
C VAL A 241 -15.37 16.59 4.38
N ASN A 242 -16.28 15.75 3.92
CA ASN A 242 -17.25 15.06 4.74
C ASN A 242 -17.14 13.55 4.52
N VAL A 243 -17.27 12.76 5.59
CA VAL A 243 -17.35 11.30 5.52
C VAL A 243 -18.80 10.86 5.68
N SER A 244 -19.28 10.00 4.78
CA SER A 244 -20.62 9.42 4.87
C SER A 244 -20.59 7.94 4.53
N GLY A 245 -20.89 7.10 5.52
CA GLY A 245 -20.74 5.64 5.40
C GLY A 245 -19.28 5.26 5.19
N SER A 246 -19.00 4.51 4.12
CA SER A 246 -17.65 4.09 3.73
C SER A 246 -16.99 5.04 2.70
N TYR A 247 -17.60 6.19 2.42
CA TYR A 247 -17.14 7.08 1.36
C TYR A 247 -16.79 8.47 1.89
N THR A 248 -15.73 9.04 1.31
CA THR A 248 -15.30 10.41 1.55
C THR A 248 -15.74 11.31 0.41
N TYR A 249 -16.29 12.47 0.75
CA TYR A 249 -16.83 13.45 -0.18
C TYR A 249 -16.15 14.80 -0.02
N LEU A 250 -15.57 15.30 -1.11
CA LEU A 250 -15.07 16.66 -1.24
C LEU A 250 -16.20 17.60 -1.67
N LEU A 251 -16.61 18.50 -0.78
CA LEU A 251 -17.48 19.61 -1.15
C LEU A 251 -16.61 20.69 -1.82
N ALA A 252 -16.98 21.09 -3.03
CA ALA A 252 -16.23 22.09 -3.78
C ALA A 252 -17.13 22.94 -4.68
N PHE A 253 -16.75 24.19 -4.95
CA PHE A 253 -17.40 24.98 -6.00
C PHE A 253 -16.94 24.48 -7.38
N CYS A 254 -17.88 24.04 -8.22
CA CYS A 254 -17.58 23.50 -9.55
C CYS A 254 -17.76 24.58 -10.62
N HIS A 255 -16.67 25.00 -11.27
CA HIS A 255 -16.71 26.04 -12.30
C HIS A 255 -17.48 25.64 -13.56
N LEU A 256 -17.54 24.34 -13.86
CA LEU A 256 -18.32 23.82 -14.99
C LEU A 256 -19.83 23.94 -14.74
N ARG A 257 -20.30 23.74 -13.49
CA ARG A 257 -21.72 23.81 -13.13
C ARG A 257 -22.13 25.16 -12.50
N LYS A 258 -21.15 25.99 -12.15
CA LYS A 258 -21.33 27.27 -11.44
C LYS A 258 -22.09 27.15 -10.12
N GLU A 259 -21.89 26.04 -9.42
CA GLU A 259 -22.56 25.74 -8.15
C GLU A 259 -21.66 24.93 -7.21
N LYS A 260 -22.05 24.84 -5.93
CA LYS A 260 -21.41 23.91 -4.98
C LYS A 260 -21.83 22.47 -5.32
N CYS A 261 -20.85 21.61 -5.47
CA CYS A 261 -21.01 20.20 -5.81
C CYS A 261 -20.29 19.32 -4.79
N SER A 262 -20.81 18.11 -4.59
CA SER A 262 -20.15 17.07 -3.82
C SER A 262 -19.49 16.06 -4.76
N PHE A 263 -18.20 15.81 -4.56
CA PHE A 263 -17.40 14.86 -5.34
C PHE A 263 -16.94 13.74 -4.43
N ARG A 264 -17.26 12.49 -4.77
CA ARG A 264 -16.66 11.37 -4.05
C ARG A 264 -15.18 11.27 -4.38
N LEU A 265 -14.32 11.21 -3.36
CA LEU A 265 -12.88 11.16 -3.56
C LEU A 265 -12.45 9.93 -4.37
N ASP A 266 -13.07 8.78 -4.11
CA ASP A 266 -12.80 7.52 -4.82
C ASP A 266 -13.18 7.52 -6.32
N ARG A 267 -13.79 8.62 -6.80
CA ARG A 267 -14.14 8.85 -8.21
C ARG A 267 -13.29 9.94 -8.86
N ILE A 268 -12.33 10.50 -8.15
CA ILE A 268 -11.33 11.42 -8.70
C ILE A 268 -10.16 10.59 -9.21
N LEU A 269 -10.11 10.37 -10.52
CA LEU A 269 -9.10 9.52 -11.16
C LEU A 269 -7.75 10.22 -11.31
N GLU A 270 -7.77 11.55 -11.45
CA GLU A 270 -6.58 12.40 -11.55
C GLU A 270 -6.89 13.73 -10.85
N VAL A 271 -5.90 14.30 -10.16
CA VAL A 271 -6.00 15.60 -9.49
C VAL A 271 -4.68 16.36 -9.60
N LYS A 272 -4.76 17.65 -9.88
CA LYS A 272 -3.61 18.56 -9.89
C LYS A 272 -4.01 19.97 -9.48
N THR A 273 -3.12 20.68 -8.82
CA THR A 273 -3.27 22.11 -8.52
C THR A 273 -3.20 22.92 -9.82
N ILE A 274 -3.98 23.98 -9.91
CA ILE A 274 -3.87 24.98 -10.96
C ILE A 274 -3.74 26.37 -10.33
N SER A 275 -2.84 27.18 -10.90
CA SER A 275 -2.61 28.57 -10.54
C SER A 275 -3.79 29.46 -10.91
#